data_AF-A0A0B7IJ46-F1
#
_entry.id   AF-A0A0B7IJ46-F1
#
_cell.length_a   1.000
_cell.length_b   1.000
_cell.length_c   1.000
_cell.angle_alpha   90.00
_cell.angle_beta   90.00
_cell.angle_gamma   90.00
#
_symmetry.space_group_name_H-M   'P 1'
#
loop_
_entity.id
_entity.type
_entity.pdbx_description
1 polymer ?
#
loop_
_entity_poly.entity_id
_entity_poly.type
_entity_poly.pdbx_seq_one_letter_code
_entity_poly.pdbx_strand_id
1 'polypeptide(L)'
;MKGRNNDFLMSFFYAGKRTMYLYPVHNTDYAINWINSKGIQWDTAKVYHRRTRQLLEVYENPLISFYSLTFVDYYPKVRTLHLPSVPNVSEAVEWALSKGIKFKYVNVYSRDTKVFLERIYL
;
A
#
# COMPACT_ATOMS: atom_id res chain seq x y z
N MET A 1 -2.72 14.26 -13.45
CA MET A 1 -3.19 15.65 -13.81
C MET A 1 -2.01 16.61 -14.04
N LYS A 2 -2.12 17.52 -15.01
CA LYS A 2 -1.11 18.58 -15.28
C LYS A 2 -1.78 19.97 -15.35
N GLY A 3 -1.32 20.88 -14.49
CA GLY A 3 -1.83 22.24 -14.39
C GLY A 3 -1.15 23.17 -15.39
N ARG A 4 -1.66 24.39 -15.55
CA ARG A 4 -1.02 25.42 -16.38
C ARG A 4 -0.01 26.24 -15.59
N ASN A 5 -0.25 26.52 -14.30
CA ASN A 5 0.56 27.43 -13.47
C ASN A 5 0.70 26.98 -12.00
N ASN A 6 1.26 25.78 -11.75
CA ASN A 6 1.48 25.28 -10.38
C ASN A 6 0.18 25.32 -9.54
N ASP A 7 -0.90 24.87 -10.18
CA ASP A 7 -2.27 25.10 -9.74
C ASP A 7 -2.70 24.16 -8.62
N PHE A 8 -1.84 23.23 -8.21
CA PHE A 8 -2.19 22.15 -7.30
C PHE A 8 -1.42 22.16 -5.99
N LEU A 9 -2.04 21.51 -5.02
CA LEU A 9 -1.49 21.11 -3.74
C LEU A 9 -1.68 19.60 -3.64
N MET A 10 -0.70 18.88 -3.10
CA MET A 10 -0.87 17.46 -2.83
C MET A 10 -0.55 17.15 -1.37
N SER A 11 -1.45 16.46 -0.69
CA SER A 11 -1.21 15.88 0.63
C SER A 11 -1.14 14.37 0.49
N PHE A 12 -0.04 13.76 0.94
CA PHE A 12 0.13 12.32 1.00
C PHE A 12 -0.07 11.84 2.42
N PHE A 13 -0.75 10.70 2.57
CA PHE A 13 -1.09 10.08 3.83
C PHE A 13 -0.56 8.66 3.85
N TYR A 14 -0.32 8.15 5.06
CA TYR A 14 -0.03 6.76 5.32
C TYR A 14 -0.66 6.36 6.66
N ALA A 15 -1.44 5.29 6.69
CA ALA A 15 -2.24 4.84 7.82
C ALA A 15 -3.07 5.98 8.44
N GLY A 16 -3.68 6.80 7.58
CA GLY A 16 -4.51 7.95 7.99
C GLY A 16 -3.73 9.17 8.51
N LYS A 17 -2.40 9.11 8.62
CA LYS A 17 -1.55 10.24 9.04
C LYS A 17 -0.93 10.91 7.82
N ARG A 18 -0.94 12.25 7.76
CA ARG A 18 -0.30 12.99 6.67
C ARG A 18 1.22 12.87 6.78
N THR A 19 1.86 12.26 5.79
CA THR A 19 3.31 12.03 5.75
C THR A 19 4.04 13.10 4.96
N MET A 20 3.41 13.64 3.90
CA MET A 20 4.01 14.67 3.06
C MET A 20 2.97 15.67 2.59
N TYR A 21 3.42 16.90 2.39
CA TYR A 21 2.63 17.95 1.79
C TYR A 21 3.48 18.69 0.76
N LEU A 22 3.05 18.66 -0.50
CA LEU A 22 3.74 19.30 -1.60
C LEU A 22 2.98 20.56 -2.03
N TYR A 23 3.70 21.67 -2.02
CA TYR A 23 3.21 22.96 -2.47
C TYR A 23 4.34 23.84 -3.04
N PRO A 24 4.21 24.35 -4.28
CA PRO A 24 3.13 24.13 -5.24
C PRO A 24 3.44 23.00 -6.24
N VAL A 25 2.41 22.32 -6.76
CA VAL A 25 2.55 21.18 -7.69
C VAL A 25 2.05 21.56 -9.08
N HIS A 26 2.91 21.38 -10.09
CA HIS A 26 2.55 21.58 -11.51
C HIS A 26 1.89 20.35 -12.12
N ASN A 27 2.46 19.17 -11.87
CA ASN A 27 2.02 17.91 -12.42
C ASN A 27 1.97 16.88 -11.30
N THR A 28 0.78 16.32 -11.06
CA THR A 28 0.54 15.38 -9.97
C THR A 28 1.26 14.05 -10.19
N ASP A 29 1.41 13.62 -11.44
CA ASP A 29 2.00 12.33 -11.80
C ASP A 29 3.53 12.38 -11.57
N TYR A 30 4.16 13.50 -11.92
CA TYR A 30 5.57 13.75 -11.57
C TYR A 30 5.77 13.85 -10.05
N ALA A 31 4.84 14.46 -9.33
CA ALA A 31 4.91 14.55 -7.87
C ALA A 31 4.81 13.17 -7.22
N ILE A 32 3.90 12.30 -7.70
CA ILE A 32 3.77 10.92 -7.24
C ILE A 32 5.06 10.14 -7.54
N ASN A 33 5.58 10.22 -8.76
CA ASN A 33 6.82 9.54 -9.14
C ASN A 33 8.00 10.01 -8.29
N TRP A 34 8.07 11.31 -7.98
CA TRP A 34 9.08 11.85 -7.10
C TRP A 34 8.95 11.29 -5.67
N ILE A 35 7.74 11.30 -5.08
CA ILE A 35 7.49 10.70 -3.76
C ILE A 35 7.93 9.23 -3.72
N ASN A 36 7.57 8.46 -4.74
CA ASN A 36 7.96 7.06 -4.88
C ASN A 36 9.48 6.91 -4.98
N SER A 37 10.15 7.75 -5.78
CA SER A 37 11.62 7.74 -5.92
C SER A 37 12.37 8.08 -4.62
N LYS A 38 11.71 8.80 -3.69
CA LYS A 38 12.26 9.10 -2.36
C LYS A 38 11.99 8.00 -1.34
N GLY A 39 11.27 6.94 -1.72
CA GLY A 39 10.88 5.86 -0.81
C GLY A 39 9.92 6.32 0.29
N ILE A 40 9.23 7.44 0.10
CA ILE A 40 8.27 7.96 1.07
C ILE A 40 7.00 7.10 0.99
N GLN A 41 6.62 6.49 2.11
CA GLN A 41 5.42 5.67 2.18
C GLN A 41 4.15 6.53 2.13
N TRP A 42 3.19 6.13 1.28
CA TRP A 42 1.87 6.74 1.19
C TRP A 42 0.80 5.76 0.68
N ASP A 43 -0.35 5.69 1.34
CA ASP A 43 -1.51 4.91 0.89
C ASP A 43 -2.50 5.76 0.09
N THR A 44 -2.74 6.99 0.53
CA THR A 44 -3.70 7.91 -0.10
C THR A 44 -3.03 9.25 -0.38
N ALA A 45 -3.22 9.79 -1.59
CA ALA A 45 -2.83 11.15 -1.93
C ALA A 45 -4.05 11.98 -2.32
N LYS A 46 -4.21 13.15 -1.72
CA LYS A 46 -5.30 14.09 -2.00
C LYS A 46 -4.77 15.30 -2.74
N VAL A 47 -5.38 15.61 -3.88
CA VAL A 47 -5.04 16.77 -4.71
C VAL A 47 -6.08 17.85 -4.53
N TYR A 48 -5.60 19.06 -4.27
CA TYR A 48 -6.45 20.23 -4.09
C TYR A 48 -6.09 21.31 -5.09
N HIS A 49 -7.09 22.09 -5.48
CA HIS A 49 -6.86 23.34 -6.19
C HIS A 49 -6.17 24.33 -5.25
N ARG A 50 -5.06 24.92 -5.69
CA ARG A 50 -4.19 25.77 -4.89
C ARG A 50 -4.91 26.93 -4.21
N ARG A 51 -5.72 27.65 -4.99
CA ARG A 51 -6.33 28.92 -4.56
C ARG A 51 -7.61 28.70 -3.77
N THR A 52 -8.49 27.84 -4.29
CA THR A 52 -9.81 27.60 -3.68
C THR A 52 -9.78 26.53 -2.60
N ARG A 53 -8.69 25.78 -2.47
CA ARG A 53 -8.54 24.63 -1.56
C ARG A 53 -9.57 23.52 -1.78
N GLN A 54 -10.30 23.57 -2.88
CA GLN A 54 -11.25 22.54 -3.26
C GLN A 54 -10.50 21.23 -3.55
N LEU A 55 -10.98 20.13 -2.97
CA LEU A 55 -10.49 18.80 -3.31
C LEU A 55 -10.87 18.50 -4.76
N LEU A 56 -9.87 18.18 -5.57
CA LEU A 56 -10.04 17.89 -6.99
C LEU A 56 -10.04 16.38 -7.23
N GLU A 57 -9.12 15.67 -6.59
CA GLU A 57 -8.88 14.27 -6.88
C GLU A 57 -8.26 13.55 -5.68
N VAL A 58 -8.50 12.25 -5.59
CA VAL A 58 -7.89 11.35 -4.62
C VAL A 58 -7.27 10.20 -5.38
N TYR A 59 -5.99 9.95 -5.12
CA TYR A 59 -5.26 8.80 -5.62
C TYR A 59 -5.10 7.82 -4.46
N GLU A 60 -5.46 6.56 -4.68
CA GLU A 60 -5.06 5.47 -3.81
C GLU A 60 -3.84 4.81 -4.41
N ASN A 61 -2.84 4.48 -3.59
CA ASN A 61 -1.67 3.76 -4.03
C ASN A 61 -1.97 2.26 -4.05
N PRO A 62 -2.16 1.62 -5.22
CA PRO A 62 -2.50 0.21 -5.30
C PRO A 62 -1.35 -0.68 -4.79
N LEU A 63 -0.12 -0.17 -4.77
CA LEU A 63 1.06 -0.87 -4.24
C LEU A 63 1.07 -0.92 -2.70
N ILE A 64 0.12 -0.23 -2.05
CA ILE A 64 -0.03 -0.13 -0.60
C ILE A 64 -1.43 -0.64 -0.20
N SER A 65 -1.98 -1.62 -0.93
CA SER A 65 -2.93 -2.55 -0.31
C SER A 65 -2.13 -3.52 0.55
N PHE A 66 -2.16 -3.31 1.85
CA PHE A 66 -1.52 -4.25 2.75
C PHE A 66 -2.43 -5.42 3.04
N TYR A 67 -1.87 -6.60 2.88
CA TYR A 67 -2.44 -7.84 3.33
C TYR A 67 -1.82 -8.24 4.66
N SER A 68 -2.60 -8.96 5.44
CA SER A 68 -2.07 -9.75 6.54
C SER A 68 -2.05 -11.20 6.08
N LEU A 69 -0.88 -11.82 6.10
CA LEU A 69 -0.69 -13.23 5.71
C LEU A 69 -0.47 -14.10 6.93
N THR A 70 -1.13 -15.26 6.94
CA THR A 70 -0.91 -16.29 7.96
C THR A 70 -0.59 -17.60 7.27
N PHE A 71 0.66 -18.04 7.41
CA PHE A 71 1.17 -19.29 6.86
C PHE A 71 0.88 -20.41 7.86
N VAL A 72 0.33 -21.52 7.37
CA VAL A 72 -0.14 -22.62 8.22
C VAL A 72 0.34 -23.95 7.67
N ASP A 73 0.95 -24.75 8.53
CA ASP A 73 1.18 -26.17 8.27
C ASP A 73 -0.07 -26.97 8.65
N TYR A 74 -0.35 -28.08 7.97
CA TYR A 74 -1.57 -28.87 8.17
C TYR A 74 -1.41 -29.93 9.26
N TYR A 75 -0.20 -30.43 9.51
CA TYR A 75 0.06 -31.48 10.51
C TYR A 75 1.35 -31.25 11.33
N PRO A 76 1.23 -30.84 12.61
CA PRO A 76 0.01 -30.34 13.26
C PRO A 76 -0.45 -29.01 12.64
N LYS A 77 -1.75 -28.66 12.77
CA LYS A 77 -2.29 -27.38 12.29
C LYS A 77 -1.69 -26.21 13.07
N VAL A 78 -0.54 -25.74 12.65
CA VAL A 78 0.25 -24.74 13.36
C VAL A 78 0.54 -23.57 12.44
N ARG A 79 0.32 -22.36 12.97
CA ARG A 79 0.76 -21.14 12.32
C ARG A 79 2.28 -21.10 12.33
N THR A 80 2.91 -21.16 11.17
CA THR A 80 4.37 -21.17 11.04
C THR A 80 4.94 -19.77 10.88
N LEU A 81 4.21 -18.86 10.23
CA LEU A 81 4.58 -17.47 10.07
C LEU A 81 3.34 -16.57 10.02
N HIS A 82 3.48 -15.35 10.56
CA HIS A 82 2.50 -14.30 10.39
C HIS A 82 3.18 -13.03 9.88
N LEU A 83 2.73 -12.52 8.74
CA LEU A 83 3.19 -11.25 8.20
C LEU A 83 2.03 -10.25 8.29
N PRO A 84 2.08 -9.28 9.23
CA PRO A 84 0.93 -8.42 9.53
C PRO A 84 0.69 -7.33 8.48
N SER A 85 1.65 -7.09 7.57
CA SER A 85 1.59 -6.04 6.57
C SER A 85 2.44 -6.40 5.36
N VAL A 86 1.78 -6.78 4.27
CA VAL A 86 2.41 -7.28 3.06
C VAL A 86 1.82 -6.54 1.86
N PRO A 87 2.60 -5.78 1.08
CA PRO A 87 2.08 -5.04 -0.08
C PRO A 87 1.79 -5.95 -1.29
N ASN A 88 2.49 -7.09 -1.38
CA ASN A 88 2.34 -8.05 -2.48
C ASN A 88 2.33 -9.49 -1.93
N VAL A 89 1.20 -10.19 -2.10
CA VAL A 89 1.03 -11.55 -1.57
C VAL A 89 1.99 -12.54 -2.22
N SER A 90 2.12 -12.50 -3.56
CA SER A 90 2.95 -13.44 -4.31
C SER A 90 4.43 -13.33 -3.93
N GLU A 91 4.97 -12.12 -3.86
CA GLU A 91 6.36 -11.90 -3.45
C GLU A 91 6.63 -12.38 -2.03
N ALA A 92 5.66 -12.20 -1.10
CA ALA A 92 5.82 -12.67 0.27
C ALA A 92 5.77 -14.21 0.39
N VAL A 93 4.97 -14.87 -0.45
CA VAL A 93 4.93 -16.33 -0.54
C VAL A 93 6.25 -16.87 -1.10
N GLU A 94 6.75 -16.30 -2.20
CA GLU A 94 8.06 -16.66 -2.77
C GLU A 94 9.20 -16.41 -1.78
N TRP A 95 9.18 -15.28 -1.08
CA TRP A 95 10.15 -15.00 -0.02
C TRP A 95 10.11 -16.06 1.07
N ALA A 96 8.93 -16.46 1.57
CA ALA A 96 8.80 -17.48 2.60
C ALA A 96 9.36 -18.83 2.15
N LEU A 97 9.09 -19.21 0.89
CA LEU A 97 9.66 -20.42 0.28
C LEU A 97 11.18 -20.33 0.16
N SER A 98 11.72 -19.19 -0.28
CA SER A 98 13.17 -18.97 -0.38
C SER A 98 13.89 -19.06 0.97
N LYS A 99 13.18 -18.80 2.07
CA LYS A 99 13.69 -18.94 3.45
C LYS A 99 13.54 -20.36 4.00
N GLY A 100 12.99 -21.29 3.22
CA GLY A 100 12.77 -22.68 3.65
C GLY A 100 11.65 -22.82 4.67
N ILE A 101 10.73 -21.84 4.76
CA ILE A 101 9.59 -21.91 5.67
C ILE A 101 8.62 -22.96 5.12
N LYS A 102 8.31 -23.95 5.94
CA LYS A 102 7.35 -25.01 5.60
C LYS A 102 5.93 -24.55 5.94
N PHE A 103 5.03 -24.68 4.98
CA PHE A 103 3.60 -24.43 5.14
C PHE A 103 2.82 -25.17 4.05
N LYS A 104 1.54 -25.41 4.29
CA LYS A 104 0.61 -26.05 3.34
C LYS A 104 -0.28 -25.05 2.63
N TYR A 105 -0.63 -23.97 3.32
CA TYR A 105 -1.41 -22.89 2.75
C TYR A 105 -1.15 -21.57 3.46
N VAL A 106 -1.59 -20.50 2.82
CA VAL A 106 -1.54 -19.12 3.33
C VAL A 106 -2.95 -18.56 3.33
N ASN A 107 -3.40 -18.08 4.48
CA ASN A 107 -4.61 -17.27 4.56
C ASN A 107 -4.25 -15.80 4.32
N VAL A 108 -4.96 -15.17 3.39
CA VAL A 108 -4.82 -13.76 3.04
C VAL A 108 -5.98 -12.99 3.63
N TYR A 109 -5.67 -11.91 4.34
CA TYR A 109 -6.65 -11.01 4.93
C TYR A 109 -6.39 -9.60 4.44
N SER A 110 -7.46 -8.81 4.29
CA SER A 110 -7.31 -7.35 4.24
C SER A 110 -6.72 -6.89 5.56
N ARG A 111 -5.62 -6.13 5.54
CA ARG A 111 -5.02 -5.62 6.78
C ARG A 111 -5.95 -4.68 7.51
N ASP A 112 -6.71 -3.85 6.79
CA ASP A 112 -7.50 -2.78 7.38
C ASP A 112 -8.82 -3.29 7.95
N THR A 113 -9.55 -4.11 7.19
CA THR A 113 -10.86 -4.62 7.62
C THR A 113 -10.78 -5.95 8.36
N LYS A 114 -9.61 -6.62 8.34
CA LYS A 114 -9.40 -7.98 8.88
C LYS A 114 -10.28 -9.05 8.21
N VAL A 115 -10.95 -8.70 7.12
CA VAL A 115 -11.78 -9.63 6.34
C VAL A 115 -10.87 -10.66 5.68
N PHE A 116 -11.24 -11.92 5.80
CA PHE A 116 -10.63 -13.02 5.04
C PHE A 116 -10.92 -12.82 3.56
N LEU A 117 -9.88 -12.82 2.74
CA LEU A 117 -10.01 -12.63 1.29
C LEU A 117 -9.94 -13.98 0.58
N GLU A 118 -8.87 -14.72 0.85
CA GLU A 118 -8.64 -15.99 0.18
C GLU A 118 -7.66 -16.89 0.94
N ARG A 119 -7.59 -18.14 0.49
CA ARG A 119 -6.57 -19.12 0.92
C ARG A 119 -5.83 -19.63 -0.31
N ILE A 120 -4.52 -19.51 -0.27
CA ILE A 120 -3.61 -19.99 -1.30
C ILE A 120 -2.99 -21.30 -0.83
N TYR A 121 -3.10 -22.36 -1.62
CA TYR A 121 -2.46 -23.65 -1.36
C TYR A 121 -1.14 -23.74 -2.14
N LEU A 122 -0.18 -24.46 -1.56
CA LEU A 122 1.05 -24.90 -2.25
C LEU A 122 0.95 -26.37 -2.65
#